data_AF-A0A9E2EHZ9-F1
#
_entry.id   AF-A0A9E2EHZ9-F1
#
_cell.length_a   1.000
_cell.length_b   1.000
_cell.length_c   1.000
_cell.angle_alpha   90.00
_cell.angle_beta   90.00
_cell.angle_gamma   90.00
#
_symmetry.space_group_name_H-M   'P 1'
#
loop_
_entity.id
_entity.type
_entity.pdbx_description
1 polymer ?
#
loop_
_entity_poly.entity_id
_entity_poly.type
_entity_poly.pdbx_seq_one_letter_code
_entity_poly.pdbx_strand_id
1 'polypeptide(L)'
;MKRVSMRLTRDDAIDAGLAVLALALSFSVLIGLNQRSGIDTSLAWVLAGLHSLPVAMRRRVPRASFAVSMTAGFIYLVVGLPMVCLGLAALLMLYSLAAATPRRESIVGLVVVQLGLVGALAIADSGTQADTMVGNALVLLAMWVIGDSTRRRRQHVLAEQASAAQRAVTDERLRIARELHDIVAHT
;
A
#
# COMPACT_ATOMS: atom_id res chain seq x y z
N MET A 1 -9.56 29.26 -1.17
CA MET A 1 -8.59 28.44 -0.40
C MET A 1 -9.30 27.81 0.81
N LYS A 2 -9.79 26.57 0.68
CA LYS A 2 -10.40 25.82 1.79
C LYS A 2 -9.26 25.22 2.65
N ARG A 3 -9.06 25.74 3.86
CA ARG A 3 -8.21 25.10 4.87
C ARG A 3 -8.86 23.78 5.27
N VAL A 4 -8.33 22.67 4.76
CA VAL A 4 -8.68 21.32 5.22
C VAL A 4 -8.08 21.17 6.62
N SER A 5 -8.93 21.25 7.64
CA SER A 5 -8.55 20.94 9.02
C SER A 5 -8.22 19.45 9.10
N MET A 6 -6.93 19.15 9.20
CA MET A 6 -6.37 17.80 9.29
C MET A 6 -6.68 17.26 10.70
N ARG A 7 -7.89 16.74 10.91
CA ARG A 7 -8.17 15.94 12.11
C ARG A 7 -7.33 14.67 11.98
N LEU A 8 -6.25 14.57 12.76
CA LEU A 8 -5.43 13.37 12.87
C LEU A 8 -6.32 12.23 13.39
N THR A 9 -6.67 11.31 12.50
CA THR A 9 -7.42 10.11 12.88
C THR A 9 -6.45 9.08 13.46
N ARG A 10 -6.95 8.11 14.25
CA ARG A 10 -6.14 6.98 14.79
C ARG A 10 -5.38 6.25 13.67
N ASP A 11 -5.95 6.23 12.47
CA ASP A 11 -5.37 5.67 11.26
C ASP A 11 -4.15 6.46 10.75
N ASP A 12 -4.18 7.79 10.81
CA ASP A 12 -3.04 8.64 10.44
C ASP A 12 -1.85 8.42 11.40
N ALA A 13 -2.12 8.18 12.69
CA ALA A 13 -1.07 7.89 13.67
C ALA A 13 -0.40 6.53 13.43
N ILE A 14 -1.17 5.50 13.06
CA ILE A 14 -0.63 4.19 12.67
C ILE A 14 0.22 4.32 11.40
N ASP A 15 -0.25 5.09 10.43
CA ASP A 15 0.48 5.27 9.17
C ASP A 15 1.78 6.05 9.35
N ALA A 16 1.76 7.09 10.19
CA ALA A 16 2.96 7.80 10.61
C ALA A 16 3.92 6.88 11.37
N GLY A 17 3.43 6.07 12.30
CA GLY A 17 4.25 5.09 13.04
C GLY A 17 4.93 4.09 12.11
N LEU A 18 4.21 3.56 11.11
CA LEU A 18 4.77 2.66 10.11
C LEU A 18 5.78 3.34 9.18
N ALA A 19 5.55 4.60 8.82
CA ALA A 19 6.50 5.39 8.05
C ALA A 19 7.79 5.65 8.85
N VAL A 20 7.65 6.02 10.12
CA VAL A 20 8.79 6.21 11.04
C VAL A 20 9.55 4.90 11.24
N LEU A 21 8.85 3.78 11.42
CA LEU A 21 9.48 2.46 11.57
C LEU A 21 10.27 2.07 10.30
N ALA A 22 9.66 2.23 9.12
CA ALA A 22 10.33 1.96 7.85
C ALA A 22 11.55 2.86 7.66
N LEU A 23 11.42 4.16 7.94
CA LEU A 23 12.51 5.13 7.87
C LEU A 23 13.64 4.77 8.84
N ALA A 24 13.31 4.48 10.10
CA ALA A 24 14.27 4.11 11.14
C ALA A 24 15.04 2.83 10.79
N LEU A 25 14.35 1.84 10.21
CA LEU A 25 14.99 0.60 9.74
C LEU A 25 15.96 0.89 8.58
N SER A 26 15.50 1.64 7.57
CA SER A 26 16.34 2.06 6.44
C SER A 26 17.58 2.83 6.92
N PHE A 27 17.38 3.76 7.85
CA PHE A 27 18.42 4.63 8.38
C PHE A 27 19.42 3.82 9.21
N SER A 28 18.95 2.91 10.08
CA SER A 28 19.80 2.03 10.89
C SER A 28 20.78 1.20 10.03
N VAL A 29 20.27 0.59 8.95
CA VAL A 29 21.12 -0.17 8.01
C VAL A 29 22.14 0.75 7.34
N LEU A 30 21.72 1.96 6.94
CA LEU A 30 22.61 2.94 6.29
C LEU A 30 23.71 3.46 7.22
N ILE A 31 23.42 3.67 8.51
CA ILE A 31 24.43 4.00 9.53
C ILE A 31 25.49 2.89 9.56
N GLY A 32 25.07 1.62 9.63
CA GLY A 32 25.98 0.48 9.69
C GLY A 32 26.87 0.37 8.45
N LEU A 33 26.35 0.68 7.27
CA LEU A 33 27.10 0.64 6.01
C LEU A 33 28.07 1.83 5.88
N ASN A 34 27.65 3.03 6.27
CA ASN A 34 28.49 4.22 6.24
C ASN A 34 29.71 4.07 7.17
N GLN A 35 29.50 3.53 8.39
CA GLN A 35 30.59 3.25 9.33
C GLN A 35 31.63 2.27 8.78
N ARG A 36 31.22 1.35 7.89
CA ARG A 36 32.11 0.34 7.31
C ARG A 36 32.85 0.83 6.06
N SER A 37 32.25 1.74 5.30
CA SER A 37 32.66 2.00 3.92
C SER A 37 33.27 3.40 3.70
N GLY A 38 32.98 4.38 4.57
CA GLY A 38 33.52 5.74 4.46
C GLY A 38 33.10 6.51 3.19
N ILE A 39 32.08 6.04 2.48
CA ILE A 39 31.57 6.60 1.21
C ILE A 39 30.65 7.80 1.51
N ASP A 40 30.66 8.82 0.65
CA ASP A 40 29.69 9.93 0.73
C ASP A 40 28.25 9.39 0.56
N THR A 41 27.54 9.34 1.69
CA THR A 41 26.24 8.68 1.82
C THR A 41 25.09 9.69 1.76
N SER A 42 25.37 10.97 1.49
CA SER A 42 24.37 12.06 1.47
C SER A 42 23.17 11.76 0.57
N LEU A 43 23.42 11.30 -0.66
CA LEU A 43 22.39 10.89 -1.61
C LEU A 43 21.56 9.69 -1.12
N ALA A 44 22.19 8.73 -0.43
CA ALA A 44 21.51 7.55 0.07
C ALA A 44 20.50 7.88 1.18
N TRP A 45 20.79 8.86 2.04
CA TRP A 45 19.85 9.36 3.05
C TRP A 45 18.60 9.97 2.41
N VAL A 46 18.80 10.80 1.37
CA VAL A 46 17.71 11.46 0.65
C VAL A 46 16.82 10.42 -0.05
N LEU A 47 17.42 9.46 -0.76
CA LEU A 47 16.67 8.41 -1.45
C LEU A 47 15.96 7.45 -0.48
N ALA A 48 16.59 7.10 0.65
CA ALA A 48 15.94 6.31 1.69
C ALA A 48 14.73 7.04 2.31
N GLY A 49 14.87 8.35 2.54
CA GLY A 49 13.75 9.20 2.95
C GLY A 49 12.64 9.23 1.90
N LEU A 50 12.99 9.43 0.63
CA LEU A 50 12.02 9.49 -0.46
C LEU A 50 11.32 8.14 -0.72
N HIS A 51 11.97 7.04 -0.35
CA HIS A 51 11.37 5.71 -0.41
C HIS A 51 10.39 5.43 0.76
N SER A 52 10.74 5.86 1.98
CA SER A 52 10.01 5.51 3.21
C SER A 52 8.96 6.55 3.63
N LEU A 53 9.20 7.85 3.43
CA LEU A 53 8.27 8.92 3.81
C LEU A 53 6.89 8.84 3.13
N PRO A 54 6.77 8.46 1.85
CA PRO A 54 5.46 8.38 1.20
C PRO A 54 4.51 7.37 1.85
N VAL A 55 5.01 6.47 2.72
CA VAL A 55 4.22 5.50 3.51
C VAL A 55 3.18 6.21 4.38
N ALA A 56 3.48 7.43 4.85
CA ALA A 56 2.54 8.23 5.64
C ALA A 56 1.32 8.70 4.82
N MET A 57 1.48 8.83 3.49
CA MET A 57 0.43 9.30 2.58
C MET A 57 -0.27 8.16 1.82
N ARG A 58 0.08 6.90 2.14
CA ARG A 58 -0.33 5.72 1.36
C ARG A 58 -1.84 5.49 1.30
N ARG A 59 -2.60 5.94 2.31
CA ARG A 59 -4.07 5.86 2.30
C ARG A 59 -4.76 6.97 1.50
N ARG A 60 -4.10 8.13 1.34
CA ARG A 60 -4.68 9.30 0.68
C ARG A 60 -4.37 9.32 -0.81
N VAL A 61 -3.13 8.99 -1.19
CA VAL A 61 -2.65 9.03 -2.57
C VAL A 61 -1.84 7.77 -2.91
N PRO A 62 -2.43 6.56 -2.84
CA PRO A 62 -1.72 5.28 -2.96
C PRO A 62 -0.89 5.14 -4.23
N ARG A 63 -1.42 5.62 -5.38
CA ARG A 63 -0.71 5.58 -6.67
C ARG A 63 0.55 6.45 -6.66
N ALA A 64 0.43 7.70 -6.18
CA ALA A 64 1.55 8.63 -6.13
C ALA A 64 2.59 8.17 -5.10
N SER A 65 2.15 7.74 -3.91
CA SER A 65 3.02 7.18 -2.87
C SER A 65 3.83 5.99 -3.38
N PHE A 66 3.18 5.05 -4.07
CA PHE A 66 3.86 3.90 -4.67
C PHE A 66 4.86 4.33 -5.75
N ALA A 67 4.45 5.21 -6.67
CA ALA A 67 5.32 5.66 -7.76
C ALA A 67 6.58 6.37 -7.23
N VAL A 68 6.43 7.29 -6.28
CA VAL A 68 7.56 8.00 -5.65
C VAL A 68 8.50 7.00 -4.95
N SER A 69 7.93 6.10 -4.15
CA SER A 69 8.71 5.10 -3.41
C SER A 69 9.48 4.17 -4.36
N MET A 70 8.83 3.61 -5.37
CA MET A 70 9.48 2.73 -6.33
C MET A 70 10.51 3.44 -7.20
N THR A 71 10.25 4.70 -7.59
CA THR A 71 11.22 5.51 -8.34
C THR A 71 12.47 5.78 -7.50
N ALA A 72 12.30 6.16 -6.23
CA ALA A 72 13.43 6.35 -5.31
C ALA A 72 14.23 5.06 -5.12
N GLY A 73 13.55 3.91 -4.97
CA GLY A 73 14.18 2.60 -4.87
C GLY A 73 14.94 2.21 -6.13
N PHE A 74 14.39 2.49 -7.31
CA PHE A 74 15.04 2.23 -8.59
C PHE A 74 16.29 3.10 -8.79
N ILE A 75 16.22 4.40 -8.44
CA ILE A 75 17.40 5.28 -8.49
C ILE A 75 18.48 4.77 -7.52
N TYR A 76 18.08 4.38 -6.31
CA TYR A 76 18.99 3.82 -5.32
C TYR A 76 19.66 2.54 -5.84
N LEU A 77 18.93 1.70 -6.58
CA LEU A 77 19.46 0.51 -7.26
C LEU A 77 20.47 0.86 -8.35
N VAL A 78 20.13 1.79 -9.25
CA VAL A 78 20.99 2.19 -10.39
C VAL A 78 22.28 2.86 -9.94
N VAL A 79 22.25 3.61 -8.83
CA VAL A 79 23.46 4.23 -8.24
C VAL A 79 24.34 3.20 -7.51
N GLY A 80 23.91 1.94 -7.42
CA GLY A 80 24.70 0.85 -6.83
C GLY A 80 24.76 0.91 -5.31
N LEU A 81 23.79 1.58 -4.67
CA LEU A 81 23.72 1.67 -3.22
C LEU A 81 23.11 0.38 -2.61
N PRO A 82 23.46 0.00 -1.37
CA PRO A 82 23.03 -1.28 -0.80
C PRO A 82 21.52 -1.35 -0.52
N MET A 83 20.79 -2.19 -1.26
CA MET A 83 19.31 -2.30 -1.25
C MET A 83 18.67 -2.82 0.04
N VAL A 84 19.45 -3.31 1.01
CA VAL A 84 18.95 -3.95 2.25
C VAL A 84 18.00 -3.03 3.03
N CYS A 85 18.09 -1.72 2.82
CA CYS A 85 17.35 -0.68 3.53
C CYS A 85 15.84 -0.60 3.23
N LEU A 86 15.30 -1.25 2.19
CA LEU A 86 14.03 -0.79 1.56
C LEU A 86 12.85 -1.79 1.62
N GLY A 87 13.03 -2.96 2.24
CA GLY A 87 12.03 -4.03 2.22
C GLY A 87 10.67 -3.65 2.83
N LEU A 88 10.63 -3.05 4.02
CA LEU A 88 9.37 -2.78 4.71
C LEU A 88 8.49 -1.75 3.98
N ALA A 89 9.10 -0.67 3.48
CA ALA A 89 8.39 0.36 2.73
C ALA A 89 7.80 -0.19 1.43
N ALA A 90 8.57 -0.99 0.69
CA ALA A 90 8.09 -1.66 -0.52
C ALA A 90 6.89 -2.59 -0.24
N LEU A 91 6.93 -3.37 0.84
CA LEU A 91 5.83 -4.24 1.27
C LEU A 91 4.56 -3.45 1.60
N LEU A 92 4.69 -2.38 2.39
CA LEU A 92 3.57 -1.52 2.77
C LEU A 92 2.97 -0.80 1.56
N MET A 93 3.80 -0.37 0.63
CA MET A 93 3.37 0.28 -0.61
C MET A 93 2.63 -0.69 -1.53
N LEU A 94 3.17 -1.90 -1.72
CA LEU A 94 2.54 -2.93 -2.53
C LEU A 94 1.17 -3.34 -1.97
N TYR A 95 1.09 -3.57 -0.65
CA TYR A 95 -0.18 -3.82 0.04
C TYR A 95 -1.18 -2.67 -0.21
N SER A 96 -0.74 -1.43 -0.02
CA SER A 96 -1.62 -0.25 -0.12
C SER A 96 -2.11 -0.03 -1.55
N LEU A 97 -1.25 -0.24 -2.54
CA LEU A 97 -1.62 -0.19 -3.96
C LEU A 97 -2.67 -1.27 -4.27
N ALA A 98 -2.45 -2.51 -3.82
CA ALA A 98 -3.38 -3.62 -4.05
C ALA A 98 -4.74 -3.42 -3.35
N ALA A 99 -4.74 -2.83 -2.16
CA ALA A 99 -5.95 -2.52 -1.40
C ALA A 99 -6.77 -1.37 -2.00
N ALA A 100 -6.14 -0.46 -2.76
CA ALA A 100 -6.77 0.76 -3.23
C ALA A 100 -7.05 0.83 -4.75
N THR A 101 -6.40 -0.02 -5.56
CA THR A 101 -6.50 0.06 -7.04
C THR A 101 -7.11 -1.21 -7.65
N PRO A 102 -7.66 -1.13 -8.88
CA PRO A 102 -8.14 -2.30 -9.61
C PRO A 102 -7.06 -3.39 -9.73
N ARG A 103 -7.49 -4.67 -9.78
CA ARG A 103 -6.58 -5.82 -9.84
C ARG A 103 -5.56 -5.73 -10.97
N ARG A 104 -5.94 -5.20 -12.14
CA ARG A 104 -5.04 -5.05 -13.29
C ARG A 104 -3.89 -4.08 -12.97
N GLU A 105 -4.18 -2.93 -12.38
CA GLU A 105 -3.18 -1.95 -11.96
C GLU A 105 -2.27 -2.51 -10.86
N SER A 106 -2.85 -3.20 -9.87
CA SER A 106 -2.05 -3.74 -8.76
C SER A 106 -1.13 -4.89 -9.18
N ILE A 107 -1.49 -5.68 -10.21
CA ILE A 107 -0.61 -6.70 -10.80
C ILE A 107 0.61 -6.03 -11.44
N VAL A 108 0.43 -4.92 -12.17
CA VAL A 108 1.56 -4.17 -12.72
C VAL A 108 2.49 -3.70 -11.60
N GLY A 109 1.93 -3.18 -10.51
CA GLY A 109 2.71 -2.83 -9.32
C GLY A 109 3.50 -4.01 -8.74
N LEU A 110 2.88 -5.18 -8.59
CA LEU A 110 3.55 -6.40 -8.13
C LEU A 110 4.73 -6.78 -9.04
N VAL A 111 4.52 -6.77 -10.35
CA VAL A 111 5.59 -7.08 -11.33
C VAL A 111 6.73 -6.07 -11.22
N VAL A 112 6.45 -4.78 -11.07
CA VAL A 112 7.47 -3.74 -10.89
C VAL A 112 8.31 -4.00 -9.64
N VAL A 113 7.69 -4.31 -8.50
CA VAL A 113 8.45 -4.58 -7.26
C VAL A 113 9.29 -5.86 -7.40
N GLN A 114 8.74 -6.90 -8.05
CA GLN A 114 9.46 -8.15 -8.27
C GLN A 114 10.66 -7.98 -9.19
N LEU A 115 10.52 -7.25 -10.29
CA LEU A 115 11.63 -6.95 -11.19
C LEU A 115 12.70 -6.11 -10.48
N GLY A 116 12.29 -5.15 -9.64
CA GLY A 116 13.20 -4.37 -8.81
C GLY A 116 14.01 -5.26 -7.85
N LEU A 117 13.35 -6.23 -7.19
CA LEU A 117 14.01 -7.20 -6.32
C LEU A 117 15.02 -8.07 -7.09
N VAL A 118 14.63 -8.60 -8.24
CA VAL A 118 15.52 -9.43 -9.07
C VAL A 118 16.73 -8.61 -9.55
N GLY A 119 16.51 -7.37 -10.01
CA GLY A 119 17.59 -6.46 -10.41
C GLY A 119 18.53 -6.14 -9.26
N ALA A 120 18.00 -5.90 -8.05
CA ALA A 120 18.79 -5.69 -6.84
C ALA A 120 19.71 -6.88 -6.50
N LEU A 121 19.17 -8.09 -6.54
CA LEU A 121 19.95 -9.29 -6.22
C LEU A 121 21.01 -9.59 -7.27
N ALA A 122 20.72 -9.31 -8.55
CA ALA A 122 21.65 -9.49 -9.65
C ALA A 122 22.82 -8.50 -9.59
N ILE A 123 22.57 -7.22 -9.26
CA ILE A 123 23.65 -6.21 -9.13
C ILE A 123 24.51 -6.46 -7.90
N ALA A 124 23.93 -6.94 -6.81
CA ALA A 124 24.65 -7.16 -5.56
C ALA A 124 25.62 -8.36 -5.57
N ASP A 125 25.79 -9.05 -6.72
CA ASP A 125 26.58 -10.30 -6.89
C ASP A 125 26.44 -11.25 -5.69
N SER A 126 25.21 -11.38 -5.23
CA SER A 126 24.93 -11.76 -3.85
C SER A 126 25.11 -13.25 -3.56
N GLY A 127 25.45 -14.06 -4.57
CA GLY A 127 25.44 -15.53 -4.47
C GLY A 127 24.09 -16.07 -3.95
N THR A 128 23.01 -15.28 -4.07
CA THR A 128 21.76 -15.52 -3.37
C THR A 128 21.17 -16.84 -3.82
N GLN A 129 20.92 -17.72 -2.85
CA GLN A 129 20.34 -19.03 -3.09
C GLN A 129 18.91 -18.88 -3.63
N ALA A 130 18.53 -19.78 -4.54
CA ALA A 130 17.19 -19.79 -5.15
C ALA A 130 16.08 -19.74 -4.09
N ASP A 131 16.28 -20.38 -2.94
CA ASP A 131 15.35 -20.41 -1.82
C ASP A 131 15.06 -19.03 -1.23
N THR A 132 16.07 -18.17 -1.10
CA THR A 132 15.88 -16.79 -0.61
C THR A 132 15.11 -15.95 -1.63
N MET A 133 15.37 -16.16 -2.92
CA MET A 133 14.65 -15.46 -3.99
C MET A 133 13.17 -15.87 -4.01
N VAL A 134 12.89 -17.17 -3.89
CA VAL A 134 11.53 -17.71 -3.79
C VAL A 134 10.84 -17.19 -2.53
N GLY A 135 11.51 -17.19 -1.38
CA GLY A 135 10.99 -16.66 -0.13
C GLY A 135 10.56 -15.20 -0.23
N ASN A 136 11.43 -14.34 -0.75
CA ASN A 136 11.12 -12.91 -0.93
C ASN A 136 9.97 -12.69 -1.93
N ALA A 137 9.95 -13.46 -3.02
CA ALA A 137 8.87 -13.41 -3.99
C ALA A 137 7.52 -13.83 -3.38
N LEU A 138 7.51 -14.86 -2.53
CA LEU A 138 6.31 -15.31 -1.80
C LEU A 138 5.83 -14.26 -0.79
N VAL A 139 6.74 -13.58 -0.09
CA VAL A 139 6.38 -12.49 0.83
C VAL A 139 5.72 -11.33 0.07
N LEU A 140 6.27 -10.93 -1.07
CA LEU A 140 5.68 -9.90 -1.93
C LEU A 140 4.30 -10.32 -2.46
N LEU A 141 4.18 -11.56 -2.92
CA LEU A 141 2.91 -12.14 -3.36
C LEU A 141 1.88 -12.14 -2.22
N ALA A 142 2.28 -12.57 -1.02
CA ALA A 142 1.40 -12.59 0.15
C ALA A 142 0.89 -11.19 0.49
N MET A 143 1.76 -10.18 0.53
CA MET A 143 1.33 -8.79 0.79
C MET A 143 0.37 -8.26 -0.28
N TRP A 144 0.62 -8.60 -1.55
CA TRP A 144 -0.30 -8.26 -2.63
C TRP A 144 -1.66 -8.98 -2.49
N VAL A 145 -1.67 -10.28 -2.18
CA VAL A 145 -2.90 -11.07 -1.96
C VAL A 145 -3.71 -10.50 -0.79
N ILE A 146 -3.06 -10.14 0.32
CA ILE A 146 -3.72 -9.53 1.48
C ILE A 146 -4.36 -8.19 1.09
N GLY A 147 -3.67 -7.37 0.30
CA GLY A 147 -4.21 -6.12 -0.23
C GLY A 147 -5.40 -6.35 -1.16
N ASP A 148 -5.28 -7.25 -2.14
CA ASP A 148 -6.34 -7.59 -3.09
C ASP A 148 -7.59 -8.14 -2.38
N SER A 149 -7.39 -9.00 -1.38
CA SER A 149 -8.45 -9.55 -0.53
C SER A 149 -9.16 -8.45 0.27
N THR A 150 -8.40 -7.53 0.86
CA THR A 150 -8.96 -6.37 1.58
C THR A 150 -9.84 -5.52 0.65
N ARG A 151 -9.39 -5.27 -0.59
CA ARG A 151 -10.17 -4.54 -1.59
C ARG A 151 -11.47 -5.26 -1.94
N ARG A 152 -11.39 -6.57 -2.24
CA ARG A 152 -12.55 -7.41 -2.56
C ARG A 152 -13.57 -7.41 -1.42
N ARG A 153 -13.10 -7.55 -0.17
CA ARG A 153 -13.97 -7.54 1.01
C ARG A 153 -14.71 -6.21 1.15
N ARG A 154 -14.02 -5.09 0.96
CA ARG A 154 -14.65 -3.74 0.97
C ARG A 154 -15.71 -3.60 -0.12
N GLN A 155 -15.40 -4.03 -1.34
CA GLN A 155 -16.35 -4.00 -2.45
C GLN A 155 -17.59 -4.86 -2.17
N HIS A 156 -17.41 -6.02 -1.56
CA HIS A 156 -18.51 -6.91 -1.19
C HIS A 156 -19.43 -6.28 -0.15
N VAL A 157 -18.86 -5.75 0.95
CA VAL A 157 -19.64 -5.09 2.00
C VAL A 157 -20.42 -3.89 1.45
N LEU A 158 -19.81 -3.08 0.58
CA LEU A 158 -20.50 -1.94 -0.05
C LEU A 158 -21.65 -2.39 -0.96
N ALA A 159 -21.47 -3.49 -1.70
CA ALA A 159 -22.52 -4.06 -2.53
C ALA A 159 -23.68 -4.63 -1.70
N GLU A 160 -23.37 -5.32 -0.59
CA GLU A 160 -24.37 -5.81 0.36
C GLU A 160 -25.19 -4.66 0.95
N GLN A 161 -24.52 -3.60 1.41
CA GLN A 161 -25.19 -2.41 1.96
C GLN A 161 -26.11 -1.73 0.93
N ALA A 162 -25.66 -1.59 -0.31
CA ALA A 162 -26.49 -1.04 -1.39
C ALA A 162 -27.72 -1.92 -1.66
N SER A 163 -27.55 -3.25 -1.68
CA SER A 163 -28.66 -4.19 -1.88
C SER A 163 -29.66 -4.16 -0.72
N ALA A 164 -29.19 -4.06 0.52
CA ALA A 164 -30.03 -3.97 1.71
C ALA A 164 -30.84 -2.66 1.73
N ALA A 165 -30.22 -1.53 1.36
CA ALA A 165 -30.90 -0.25 1.23
C ALA A 165 -32.01 -0.30 0.16
N GLN A 166 -31.75 -0.94 -0.98
CA GLN A 166 -32.74 -1.09 -2.05
C GLN A 166 -33.93 -1.98 -1.64
N ARG A 167 -33.68 -3.05 -0.87
CA ARG A 167 -34.73 -3.91 -0.30
C ARG A 167 -35.59 -3.14 0.68
N ALA A 168 -34.98 -2.40 1.61
CA ALA A 168 -35.72 -1.59 2.59
C ALA A 168 -36.66 -0.56 1.92
N VAL A 169 -36.22 0.08 0.83
CA VAL A 169 -37.07 0.99 0.04
C VAL A 169 -38.24 0.26 -0.63
N THR A 170 -38.00 -0.96 -1.12
CA THR A 170 -39.04 -1.78 -1.77
C THR A 170 -40.07 -2.26 -0.76
N ASP A 171 -39.62 -2.75 0.39
CA ASP A 171 -40.49 -3.20 1.49
C ASP A 171 -41.36 -2.04 2.01
N GLU A 172 -40.78 -0.84 2.09
CA GLU A 172 -41.52 0.36 2.48
C GLU A 172 -42.64 0.70 1.48
N ARG A 173 -42.34 0.66 0.18
CA ARG A 173 -43.36 0.90 -0.86
C ARG A 173 -44.50 -0.12 -0.79
N LEU A 174 -44.20 -1.39 -0.52
CA LEU A 174 -45.20 -2.44 -0.35
C LEU A 174 -46.03 -2.26 0.93
N ARG A 175 -45.45 -1.69 1.98
CA ARG A 175 -46.19 -1.33 3.20
C ARG A 175 -47.16 -0.18 2.91
N ILE A 176 -46.70 0.91 2.31
CA ILE A 176 -47.56 2.05 1.95
C ILE A 176 -48.72 1.61 1.05
N ALA A 177 -48.46 0.77 0.04
CA ALA A 177 -49.51 0.28 -0.85
C ALA A 177 -50.60 -0.52 -0.10
N ARG A 178 -50.23 -1.28 0.93
CA ARG A 178 -51.18 -2.03 1.77
C ARG A 178 -51.98 -1.10 2.68
N GLU A 179 -51.32 -0.16 3.36
CA GLU A 179 -51.98 0.83 4.20
C GLU A 179 -52.99 1.67 3.40
N LEU A 180 -52.63 2.07 2.17
CA LEU A 180 -53.55 2.75 1.26
C LEU A 180 -54.74 1.87 0.86
N HIS A 181 -54.51 0.58 0.59
CA HIS A 181 -55.58 -0.36 0.24
C HIS A 181 -56.57 -0.55 1.41
N ASP A 182 -56.06 -0.72 2.62
CA ASP A 182 -56.88 -0.94 3.81
C ASP A 182 -57.75 0.29 4.11
N ILE A 183 -57.24 1.51 3.92
CA ILE A 183 -58.02 2.76 4.07
C ILE A 183 -59.14 2.84 3.03
N VAL A 184 -58.87 2.48 1.77
CA VAL A 184 -59.86 2.49 0.69
C VAL A 184 -60.93 1.41 0.89
N ALA A 185 -60.55 0.23 1.41
CA ALA A 185 -61.49 -0.88 1.60
C ALA A 185 -62.45 -0.68 2.79
N HIS A 186 -62.13 0.23 3.72
CA HIS A 186 -62.92 0.47 4.94
C HIS A 186 -63.75 1.78 4.92
N THR A 187 -63.83 2.47 3.78
CA THR A 187 -64.73 3.63 3.56
C THR A 187 -65.88 3.28 2.62
#